data_AF-A0A6C2U7W4-F1
#
_entry.id   AF-A0A6C2U7W4-F1
#
_cell.length_a   1.000
_cell.length_b   1.000
_cell.length_c   1.000
_cell.angle_alpha   90.00
_cell.angle_beta   90.00
_cell.angle_gamma   90.00
#
_symmetry.space_group_name_H-M   'P 1'
#
loop_
_entity.id
_entity.type
_entity.pdbx_description
1 polymer ?
#
loop_
_entity_poly.entity_id
_entity_poly.type
_entity_poly.pdbx_seq_one_letter_code
_entity_poly.pdbx_strand_id
1 'polypeptide(L)'
;MTLYDLFHRIDWAALSNRLAKLYPDQANQLPEYEAAFNSLRLVAPEETRMRIIVQQTFREGLDDEPFVEVSGKDGTLNKEQDDFQYMNQASEGTFANRETSYALSLSPWNEWLGMEIDAATAEHYSDEDILAHCLWEMTWHGFEEESIQEQKKELDRRVAEIAAMTDEEKKEKLIPWEDVKQRLKDKFNRDDQDES
;
A
#
# COMPACT_ATOMS: atom_id res chain seq x y z
N MET A 1 17.46 -5.23 -10.52
CA MET A 1 17.65 -3.88 -9.92
C MET A 1 16.68 -3.80 -8.77
N THR A 2 17.17 -3.50 -7.58
CA THR A 2 16.33 -3.36 -6.38
C THR A 2 16.00 -1.91 -6.10
N LEU A 3 15.06 -1.67 -5.19
CA LEU A 3 14.81 -0.32 -4.69
C LEU A 3 16.05 0.24 -3.97
N TYR A 4 16.81 -0.59 -3.25
CA TYR A 4 18.09 -0.21 -2.65
C TYR A 4 19.07 0.39 -3.68
N ASP A 5 19.17 -0.22 -4.87
CA ASP A 5 20.02 0.29 -5.96
C ASP A 5 19.58 1.70 -6.40
N LEU A 6 18.27 1.98 -6.43
CA LEU A 6 17.74 3.30 -6.80
C LEU A 6 18.13 4.37 -5.78
N PHE A 7 17.93 4.11 -4.47
CA PHE A 7 18.30 5.03 -3.40
C PHE A 7 19.79 5.40 -3.39
N HIS A 8 20.65 4.53 -3.92
CA HIS A 8 22.09 4.75 -3.96
C HIS A 8 22.58 5.35 -5.28
N ARG A 9 21.78 5.27 -6.35
CA ARG A 9 22.11 5.81 -7.68
C ARG A 9 21.56 7.21 -7.92
N ILE A 10 20.45 7.56 -7.29
CA ILE A 10 19.74 8.83 -7.52
C ILE A 10 20.08 9.82 -6.40
N ASP A 11 20.50 11.03 -6.78
CA ASP A 11 20.75 12.10 -5.83
C ASP A 11 19.45 12.80 -5.41
N TRP A 12 19.42 13.30 -4.17
CA TRP A 12 18.28 14.03 -3.60
C TRP A 12 17.81 15.19 -4.48
N ALA A 13 18.73 15.91 -5.13
CA ALA A 13 18.36 17.03 -6.01
C ALA A 13 17.54 16.56 -7.24
N ALA A 14 17.82 15.39 -7.79
CA ALA A 14 17.03 14.84 -8.90
C ALA A 14 15.67 14.35 -8.39
N LEU A 15 15.67 13.62 -7.27
CA LEU A 15 14.46 13.07 -6.66
C LEU A 15 13.49 14.15 -6.19
N SER A 16 13.95 15.17 -5.46
CA SER A 16 13.11 16.24 -4.94
C SER A 16 12.45 17.06 -6.05
N ASN A 17 13.19 17.32 -7.13
CA ASN A 17 12.61 17.95 -8.34
C ASN A 17 11.53 17.09 -8.97
N ARG A 18 11.64 15.76 -8.90
CA ARG A 18 10.60 14.87 -9.43
C ARG A 18 9.41 14.76 -8.49
N LEU A 19 9.63 14.60 -7.18
CA LEU A 19 8.59 14.61 -6.15
C LEU A 19 7.74 15.88 -6.25
N ALA A 20 8.35 17.06 -6.31
CA ALA A 20 7.63 18.33 -6.40
C ALA A 20 6.77 18.47 -7.67
N LYS A 21 7.10 17.75 -8.75
CA LYS A 21 6.32 17.72 -9.99
C LYS A 21 5.17 16.72 -9.93
N LEU A 22 5.41 15.54 -9.37
CA LEU A 22 4.41 14.47 -9.26
C LEU A 22 3.40 14.77 -8.14
N TYR A 23 3.85 15.38 -7.06
CA TYR A 23 3.09 15.63 -5.84
C TYR A 23 3.26 17.10 -5.41
N PRO A 24 2.72 18.06 -6.18
CA PRO A 24 2.91 19.49 -5.91
C PRO A 24 2.31 19.94 -4.57
N ASP A 25 1.26 19.25 -4.10
CA ASP A 25 0.64 19.43 -2.79
C ASP A 25 1.57 19.05 -1.62
N GLN A 26 2.58 18.21 -1.88
CA GLN A 26 3.56 17.75 -0.91
C GLN A 26 4.82 18.65 -0.85
N ALA A 27 4.88 19.74 -1.61
CA ALA A 27 6.08 20.58 -1.74
C ALA A 27 6.58 21.16 -0.39
N ASN A 28 5.68 21.42 0.56
CA ASN A 28 6.06 21.93 1.88
C ASN A 28 6.68 20.86 2.79
N GLN A 29 6.60 19.58 2.43
CA GLN A 29 7.12 18.44 3.20
C GLN A 29 8.45 17.89 2.63
N LEU A 30 9.03 18.54 1.63
CA LEU A 30 10.30 18.12 1.03
C LEU A 30 11.43 17.92 2.06
N PRO A 31 11.58 18.74 3.13
CA PRO A 31 12.57 18.48 4.17
C PRO A 31 12.38 17.14 4.89
N GLU A 32 11.13 16.74 5.13
CA GLU A 32 10.78 15.47 5.77
C GLU A 32 11.06 14.28 4.83
N TYR A 33 10.73 14.42 3.54
CA TYR A 33 11.13 13.46 2.52
C TYR A 33 12.67 13.32 2.43
N GLU A 34 13.42 14.42 2.55
CA GLU A 34 14.89 14.37 2.55
C GLU A 34 15.43 13.58 3.75
N ALA A 35 14.84 13.79 4.93
CA ALA A 35 15.21 13.06 6.13
C ALA A 35 14.94 11.55 6.00
N ALA A 36 13.77 11.17 5.47
CA ALA A 36 13.42 9.78 5.19
C ALA A 36 14.36 9.17 4.14
N PHE A 37 14.61 9.88 3.03
CA PHE A 37 15.53 9.46 1.98
C PHE A 37 16.94 9.19 2.52
N ASN A 38 17.48 10.09 3.35
CA ASN A 38 18.79 9.92 3.96
C ASN A 38 18.82 8.74 4.94
N SER A 39 17.75 8.53 5.70
CA SER A 39 17.63 7.41 6.64
C SER A 39 17.58 6.06 5.90
N LEU A 40 16.81 5.97 4.82
CA LEU A 40 16.67 4.77 3.99
C LEU A 40 17.99 4.30 3.39
N ARG A 41 18.89 5.22 3.06
CA ARG A 41 20.24 4.89 2.55
C ARG A 41 21.15 4.23 3.60
N LEU A 42 20.79 4.29 4.87
CA LEU A 42 21.53 3.65 5.96
C LEU A 42 21.00 2.25 6.30
N VAL A 43 19.84 1.87 5.76
CA VAL A 43 19.19 0.60 6.04
C VAL A 43 19.75 -0.49 5.11
N ALA A 44 20.12 -1.63 5.70
CA ALA A 44 20.51 -2.81 4.92
C ALA A 44 19.25 -3.50 4.37
N PRO A 45 19.23 -3.88 3.08
CA PRO A 45 18.08 -4.56 2.49
C PRO A 45 17.94 -5.98 3.03
N GLU A 46 16.70 -6.45 3.16
CA GLU A 46 16.36 -7.84 3.47
C GLU A 46 15.98 -8.58 2.18
N GLU A 47 16.54 -9.78 1.97
CA GLU A 47 16.24 -10.56 0.76
C GLU A 47 14.76 -10.97 0.71
N THR A 48 14.12 -10.73 -0.43
CA THR A 48 12.70 -11.05 -0.62
C THR A 48 12.42 -11.44 -2.07
N ARG A 49 11.37 -12.24 -2.25
CA ARG A 49 10.81 -12.56 -3.58
C ARG A 49 9.86 -11.48 -4.10
N MET A 50 9.54 -10.48 -3.28
CA MET A 50 8.60 -9.43 -3.61
C MET A 50 9.17 -8.49 -4.66
N ARG A 51 8.34 -8.10 -5.63
CA ARG A 51 8.64 -7.12 -6.66
C ARG A 51 7.75 -5.91 -6.52
N ILE A 52 8.29 -4.73 -6.81
CA ILE A 52 7.56 -3.46 -6.85
C ILE A 52 6.99 -3.27 -8.25
N ILE A 53 5.68 -3.04 -8.30
CA ILE A 53 4.94 -2.67 -9.49
C ILE A 53 4.43 -1.25 -9.31
N VAL A 54 4.78 -0.37 -10.24
CA VAL A 54 4.21 0.97 -10.37
C VAL A 54 3.35 1.00 -11.62
N GLN A 55 2.09 1.41 -11.47
CA GLN A 55 1.16 1.43 -12.60
C GLN A 55 0.15 2.57 -12.47
N GLN A 56 -0.27 3.12 -13.62
CA GLN A 56 -1.41 4.02 -13.66
C GLN A 56 -2.71 3.22 -13.58
N THR A 57 -3.63 3.65 -12.72
CA THR A 57 -4.91 3.00 -12.47
C THR A 57 -6.03 4.02 -12.45
N PHE A 58 -7.25 3.55 -12.67
CA PHE A 58 -8.47 4.36 -12.65
C PHE A 58 -9.68 3.46 -12.38
N ARG A 59 -10.46 3.76 -11.36
CA ARG A 59 -11.68 3.04 -11.00
C ARG A 59 -12.89 3.90 -11.37
N GLU A 60 -13.56 3.49 -12.43
CA GLU A 60 -14.75 4.18 -12.95
C GLU A 60 -15.82 4.33 -11.85
N GLY A 61 -16.26 5.58 -11.63
CA GLY A 61 -17.27 5.92 -10.63
C GLY A 61 -16.77 6.04 -9.19
N LEU A 62 -15.48 5.83 -8.94
CA LEU A 62 -14.84 6.05 -7.63
C LEU A 62 -13.75 7.11 -7.67
N ASP A 63 -12.98 7.18 -8.76
CA ASP A 63 -11.91 8.13 -8.92
C ASP A 63 -12.31 9.26 -9.88
N ASP A 64 -11.95 10.49 -9.52
CA ASP A 64 -12.16 11.65 -10.38
C ASP A 64 -11.14 11.69 -11.54
N GLU A 65 -9.91 11.24 -11.27
CA GLU A 65 -8.80 11.21 -12.23
C GLU A 65 -7.94 9.95 -12.06
N PRO A 66 -7.24 9.49 -13.12
CA PRO A 66 -6.28 8.39 -13.00
C PRO A 66 -5.16 8.72 -12.02
N PHE A 67 -4.78 7.75 -11.18
CA PHE A 67 -3.71 7.89 -10.20
C PHE A 67 -2.65 6.81 -10.38
N VAL A 68 -1.50 6.98 -9.73
CA VAL A 68 -0.43 5.97 -9.73
C VAL A 68 -0.51 5.13 -8.47
N GLU A 69 -0.54 3.83 -8.65
CA GLU A 69 -0.53 2.84 -7.58
C GLU A 69 0.86 2.19 -7.49
N VAL A 70 1.34 2.00 -6.25
CA VAL A 70 2.53 1.21 -5.95
C VAL A 70 2.09 -0.04 -5.20
N SER A 71 2.47 -1.21 -5.70
CA SER A 71 2.06 -2.50 -5.12
C SER A 71 3.18 -3.53 -5.16
N GLY A 72 3.09 -4.51 -4.27
CA GLY A 72 3.97 -5.67 -4.21
C GLY A 72 3.37 -6.88 -4.89
N LYS A 73 4.17 -7.65 -5.63
CA LYS A 73 3.81 -9.00 -6.09
C LYS A 73 4.96 -9.99 -5.91
N ASP A 74 4.63 -11.20 -5.51
CA ASP A 74 5.60 -12.25 -5.18
C ASP A 74 5.41 -13.55 -6.00
N GLY A 75 4.57 -13.50 -7.04
CA GLY A 75 4.25 -14.64 -7.89
C GLY A 75 3.08 -15.49 -7.40
N THR A 76 2.56 -15.26 -6.19
CA THR A 76 1.39 -15.99 -5.68
C THR A 76 0.14 -15.62 -6.47
N LEU A 77 -0.66 -16.60 -6.89
CA LEU A 77 -1.89 -16.36 -7.64
C LEU A 77 -3.08 -16.09 -6.72
N ASN A 78 -4.06 -15.31 -7.19
CA ASN A 78 -5.26 -15.02 -6.40
C ASN A 78 -5.97 -16.28 -5.90
N LYS A 79 -6.07 -17.32 -6.74
CA LYS A 79 -6.70 -18.60 -6.35
C LYS A 79 -5.97 -19.36 -5.24
N GLU A 80 -4.74 -18.98 -4.91
CA GLU A 80 -3.91 -19.60 -3.89
C GLU A 80 -4.08 -18.94 -2.53
N GLN A 81 -4.81 -17.81 -2.45
CA GLN A 81 -5.13 -17.14 -1.19
C GLN A 81 -6.24 -17.89 -0.45
N ASP A 82 -6.14 -17.98 0.87
CA ASP A 82 -7.13 -18.66 1.73
C ASP A 82 -8.52 -18.00 1.66
N ASP A 83 -8.56 -16.69 1.45
CA ASP A 83 -9.76 -15.87 1.38
C ASP A 83 -10.34 -15.75 -0.04
N PHE A 84 -9.71 -16.37 -1.05
CA PHE A 84 -10.13 -16.27 -2.46
C PHE A 84 -11.61 -16.61 -2.65
N GLN A 85 -12.12 -17.61 -1.93
CA GLN A 85 -13.52 -18.04 -2.00
C GLN A 85 -14.54 -16.95 -1.62
N TYR A 86 -14.12 -15.92 -0.88
CA TYR A 86 -14.96 -14.81 -0.44
C TYR A 86 -14.86 -13.59 -1.36
N MET A 87 -13.93 -13.59 -2.32
CA MET A 87 -13.78 -12.50 -3.27
C MET A 87 -14.91 -12.54 -4.31
N ASN A 88 -15.59 -11.40 -4.51
CA ASN A 88 -16.70 -11.30 -5.48
C ASN A 88 -16.29 -11.71 -6.91
N GLN A 89 -15.01 -11.57 -7.25
CA GLN A 89 -14.44 -11.90 -8.56
C GLN A 89 -13.88 -13.32 -8.64
N ALA A 90 -14.03 -14.15 -7.60
CA ALA A 90 -13.50 -15.51 -7.57
C ALA A 90 -14.08 -16.41 -8.69
N SER A 91 -15.26 -16.06 -9.20
CA SER A 91 -15.92 -16.73 -10.32
C SER A 91 -15.38 -16.30 -11.70
N GLU A 92 -14.60 -15.22 -11.79
CA GLU A 92 -13.98 -14.76 -13.02
C GLU A 92 -12.65 -15.51 -13.24
N GLY A 93 -12.68 -16.54 -14.09
CA GLY A 93 -11.53 -17.45 -14.28
C GLY A 93 -10.21 -16.77 -14.69
N THR A 94 -10.25 -15.55 -15.22
CA THR A 94 -9.05 -14.75 -15.48
C THR A 94 -8.48 -14.11 -14.22
N PHE A 95 -9.31 -13.69 -13.27
CA PHE A 95 -8.88 -13.09 -12.00
C PHE A 95 -8.15 -14.10 -11.11
N ALA A 96 -8.65 -15.34 -11.06
CA ALA A 96 -8.06 -16.46 -10.34
C ALA A 96 -6.58 -16.73 -10.70
N ASN A 97 -6.21 -16.48 -11.97
CA ASN A 97 -4.87 -16.74 -12.50
C ASN A 97 -4.00 -15.48 -12.62
N ARG A 98 -4.43 -14.34 -12.05
CA ARG A 98 -3.57 -13.16 -11.87
C ARG A 98 -2.79 -13.30 -10.57
N GLU A 99 -1.58 -12.74 -10.56
CA GLU A 99 -0.81 -12.58 -9.32
C GLU A 99 -1.56 -11.67 -8.34
N THR A 100 -1.49 -12.03 -7.06
CA THR A 100 -2.01 -11.23 -5.96
C THR A 100 -1.19 -9.95 -5.81
N SER A 101 -1.91 -8.85 -5.59
CA SER A 101 -1.34 -7.54 -5.36
C SER A 101 -1.41 -7.21 -3.87
N TYR A 102 -0.29 -6.79 -3.30
CA TYR A 102 -0.16 -6.45 -1.88
C TYR A 102 0.07 -4.94 -1.72
N ALA A 103 -0.63 -4.33 -0.78
CA ALA A 103 -0.29 -2.99 -0.32
C ALA A 103 1.03 -3.03 0.46
N LEU A 104 1.89 -2.04 0.25
CA LEU A 104 3.24 -2.02 0.82
C LEU A 104 3.44 -0.95 1.90
N SER A 105 2.49 -0.03 2.11
CA SER A 105 2.66 1.16 2.97
C SER A 105 3.00 0.88 4.45
N LEU A 106 2.79 -0.33 4.95
CA LEU A 106 3.19 -0.75 6.31
C LEU A 106 4.35 -1.75 6.33
N SER A 107 4.86 -2.14 5.17
CA SER A 107 6.04 -3.02 5.10
C SER A 107 7.26 -2.29 5.67
N PRO A 108 8.10 -3.00 6.44
CA PRO A 108 9.36 -2.46 6.92
C PRO A 108 10.25 -1.91 5.80
N TRP A 109 10.99 -0.86 6.09
CA TRP A 109 11.88 -0.22 5.12
C TRP A 109 12.95 -1.18 4.58
N ASN A 110 13.50 -2.06 5.40
CA ASN A 110 14.49 -3.05 4.96
C ASN A 110 13.91 -4.06 3.95
N GLU A 111 12.65 -4.46 4.12
CA GLU A 111 11.94 -5.32 3.16
C GLU A 111 11.72 -4.59 1.84
N TRP A 112 11.22 -3.34 1.87
CA TRP A 112 11.06 -2.48 0.68
C TRP A 112 12.35 -2.40 -0.13
N LEU A 113 13.47 -2.11 0.54
CA LEU A 113 14.77 -1.95 -0.09
C LEU A 113 15.27 -3.23 -0.77
N GLY A 114 14.85 -4.40 -0.27
CA GLY A 114 15.17 -5.69 -0.86
C GLY A 114 14.34 -6.08 -2.09
N MET A 115 13.22 -5.39 -2.34
CA MET A 115 12.33 -5.73 -3.45
C MET A 115 12.96 -5.38 -4.80
N GLU A 116 12.76 -6.25 -5.78
CA GLU A 116 13.14 -5.96 -7.17
C GLU A 116 12.11 -5.03 -7.83
N ILE A 117 12.57 -4.17 -8.74
CA ILE A 117 11.66 -3.42 -9.61
C ILE A 117 11.17 -4.34 -10.72
N ASP A 118 9.85 -4.47 -10.88
CA ASP A 118 9.27 -5.27 -11.96
C ASP A 118 9.72 -4.78 -13.34
N ALA A 119 9.91 -5.72 -14.28
CA ALA A 119 10.43 -5.40 -15.60
C ALA A 119 9.53 -4.43 -16.38
N ALA A 120 8.21 -4.60 -16.30
CA ALA A 120 7.29 -3.68 -16.97
C ALA A 120 7.35 -2.29 -16.33
N THR A 121 7.47 -2.21 -15.00
CA THR A 121 7.67 -0.93 -14.30
C THR A 121 8.93 -0.22 -14.80
N ALA A 122 10.05 -0.93 -14.86
CA ALA A 122 11.34 -0.38 -15.32
C ALA A 122 11.33 0.04 -16.80
N GLU A 123 10.46 -0.56 -17.63
CA GLU A 123 10.28 -0.17 -19.04
C GLU A 123 9.41 1.09 -19.21
N HIS A 124 8.45 1.33 -18.31
CA HIS A 124 7.44 2.39 -18.47
C HIS A 124 7.76 3.67 -17.69
N TYR A 125 8.52 3.57 -16.60
CA TYR A 125 8.82 4.68 -15.71
C TYR A 125 10.32 4.94 -15.65
N SER A 126 10.70 6.21 -15.46
CA SER A 126 12.10 6.54 -15.16
C SER A 126 12.45 6.12 -13.74
N ASP A 127 13.75 5.95 -13.48
CA ASP A 127 14.23 5.58 -12.15
C ASP A 127 13.82 6.60 -11.07
N GLU A 128 13.83 7.90 -11.41
CA GLU A 128 13.39 8.97 -10.52
C GLU A 128 11.87 8.93 -10.26
N ASP A 129 11.08 8.53 -11.26
CA ASP A 129 9.62 8.41 -11.13
C ASP A 129 9.28 7.24 -10.20
N ILE A 130 9.92 6.10 -10.42
CA ILE A 130 9.77 4.91 -9.58
C ILE A 130 10.15 5.24 -8.14
N LEU A 131 11.32 5.86 -7.94
CA LEU A 131 11.78 6.20 -6.59
C LEU A 131 10.89 7.24 -5.92
N ALA A 132 10.37 8.23 -6.66
CA ALA A 132 9.45 9.22 -6.12
C ALA A 132 8.13 8.59 -5.66
N HIS A 133 7.53 7.72 -6.48
CA HIS A 133 6.31 7.00 -6.11
C HIS A 133 6.52 6.06 -4.92
N CYS A 134 7.65 5.34 -4.89
CA CYS A 134 7.99 4.46 -3.77
C CYS A 134 8.21 5.25 -2.48
N LEU A 135 9.01 6.33 -2.53
CA LEU A 135 9.28 7.13 -1.33
C LEU A 135 7.99 7.76 -0.78
N TRP A 136 7.10 8.25 -1.66
CA TRP A 136 5.79 8.75 -1.26
C TRP A 136 4.93 7.68 -0.57
N GLU A 137 4.84 6.48 -1.14
CA GLU A 137 4.09 5.36 -0.56
C GLU A 137 4.69 4.90 0.78
N MET A 138 6.02 4.82 0.88
CA MET A 138 6.76 4.46 2.09
C MET A 138 6.55 5.46 3.23
N THR A 139 6.18 6.70 2.92
CA THR A 139 5.91 7.75 3.90
C THR A 139 4.42 8.08 4.07
N TRP A 140 3.52 7.28 3.50
CA TRP A 140 2.08 7.53 3.53
C TRP A 140 1.52 7.63 4.97
N HIS A 141 2.06 6.83 5.89
CA HIS A 141 1.67 6.84 7.31
C HIS A 141 2.59 7.70 8.20
N GLY A 142 3.48 8.51 7.60
CA GLY A 142 4.46 9.35 8.28
C GLY A 142 5.89 9.13 7.78
N PHE A 143 6.84 9.95 8.24
CA PHE A 143 8.22 9.96 7.73
C PHE A 143 9.23 9.15 8.57
N GLU A 144 8.76 8.52 9.66
CA GLU A 144 9.60 7.80 10.62
C GLU A 144 9.22 6.32 10.66
N GLU A 145 10.18 5.45 10.32
CA GLU A 145 9.98 3.99 10.31
C GLU A 145 9.48 3.46 11.66
N GLU A 146 10.02 3.95 12.78
CA GLU A 146 9.58 3.51 14.10
C GLU A 146 8.07 3.75 14.33
N SER A 147 7.59 4.93 13.93
CA SER A 147 6.18 5.30 14.02
C SER A 147 5.29 4.48 13.08
N ILE A 148 5.76 4.18 11.86
CA ILE A 148 5.03 3.31 10.91
C ILE A 148 4.92 1.88 11.49
N GLN A 149 6.02 1.34 12.02
CA GLN A 149 6.05 0.00 12.59
C GLN A 149 5.26 -0.10 13.89
N GLU A 150 5.12 0.97 14.67
CA GLU A 150 4.23 1.01 15.82
C GLU A 150 2.75 0.87 15.40
N GLN A 151 2.33 1.55 14.33
CA GLN A 151 0.98 1.40 13.78
C GLN A 151 0.72 -0.04 13.32
N LYS A 152 1.68 -0.65 12.61
CA LYS A 152 1.59 -2.05 12.22
C LYS A 152 1.46 -2.98 13.44
N LYS A 153 2.29 -2.80 14.48
CA LYS A 153 2.24 -3.60 15.71
C LYS A 153 0.90 -3.48 16.42
N GLU A 154 0.29 -2.29 16.45
CA GLU A 154 -1.04 -2.09 17.04
C GLU A 154 -2.12 -2.83 16.25
N LEU A 155 -2.05 -2.84 14.92
CA LEU A 155 -2.96 -3.64 14.08
C LEU A 155 -2.79 -5.13 14.35
N ASP A 156 -1.55 -5.63 14.34
CA ASP A 156 -1.23 -7.04 14.61
C ASP A 156 -1.71 -7.45 16.02
N ARG A 157 -1.55 -6.58 17.02
CA ARG A 157 -2.06 -6.79 18.39
C ARG A 157 -3.58 -6.96 18.40
N ARG A 158 -4.32 -6.07 17.72
CA ARG A 158 -5.79 -6.16 17.65
C ARG A 158 -6.26 -7.42 16.96
N VAL A 159 -5.60 -7.83 15.88
CA VAL A 159 -5.89 -9.07 15.17
C VAL A 159 -5.68 -10.28 16.10
N ALA A 160 -4.55 -10.32 16.80
CA ALA A 160 -4.25 -11.38 17.77
C ALA A 160 -5.28 -11.42 18.92
N GLU A 161 -5.71 -10.26 19.42
CA GLU A 161 -6.76 -10.18 20.45
C GLU A 161 -8.08 -10.76 19.96
N ILE A 162 -8.52 -10.39 18.76
CA ILE A 162 -9.76 -10.93 18.17
C ILE A 162 -9.65 -12.44 17.95
N ALA A 163 -8.50 -12.92 17.49
CA ALA A 163 -8.26 -14.35 17.28
C ALA A 163 -8.31 -15.15 18.59
N ALA A 164 -7.84 -14.55 19.70
CA ALA A 164 -7.83 -15.16 21.02
C ALA A 164 -9.17 -15.09 21.78
N MET A 165 -10.13 -14.25 21.33
CA MET A 165 -11.43 -14.13 21.98
C MET A 165 -12.27 -15.41 21.86
N THR A 166 -12.96 -15.73 22.95
CA THR A 166 -14.05 -16.71 22.96
C THR A 166 -15.27 -16.23 22.18
N ASP A 167 -16.19 -17.13 21.85
CA ASP A 167 -17.43 -16.77 21.14
C ASP A 167 -18.31 -15.83 21.99
N GLU A 168 -18.33 -16.03 23.31
CA GLU A 168 -19.02 -15.15 24.25
C GLU A 168 -18.42 -13.73 24.23
N GLU A 169 -17.09 -13.62 24.29
CA GLU A 169 -16.41 -12.32 24.24
C GLU A 169 -16.59 -11.62 22.90
N LYS A 170 -16.55 -12.36 21.78
CA LYS A 170 -16.82 -11.80 20.45
C LYS A 170 -18.23 -11.23 20.38
N LYS A 171 -19.21 -11.93 20.94
CA LYS A 171 -20.61 -11.47 20.98
C LYS A 171 -20.80 -10.23 21.85
N GLU A 172 -20.03 -10.10 22.94
CA GLU A 172 -20.09 -8.94 23.83
C GLU A 172 -19.34 -7.72 23.26
N LYS A 173 -18.16 -7.93 22.68
CA LYS A 173 -17.21 -6.86 22.32
C LYS A 173 -17.25 -6.46 20.85
N LEU A 174 -17.71 -7.31 19.94
CA LEU A 174 -17.77 -7.04 18.50
C LEU A 174 -19.21 -6.81 18.03
N ILE A 175 -19.33 -6.04 16.95
CA ILE A 175 -20.63 -5.83 16.31
C ILE A 175 -20.86 -7.00 15.33
N PRO A 176 -22.01 -7.71 15.42
CA PRO A 176 -22.34 -8.75 14.45
C PRO A 176 -22.34 -8.22 13.02
N TRP A 177 -21.91 -9.05 12.06
CA TRP A 177 -21.80 -8.64 10.66
C TRP A 177 -23.11 -8.13 10.05
N GLU A 178 -24.24 -8.75 10.40
CA GLU A 178 -25.55 -8.30 9.92
C GLU A 178 -25.93 -6.90 10.45
N ASP A 179 -25.53 -6.59 11.69
CA ASP A 179 -25.73 -5.25 12.26
C ASP A 179 -24.83 -4.22 11.58
N VAL A 180 -23.58 -4.57 11.27
CA VAL A 180 -22.66 -3.71 10.50
C VAL A 180 -23.25 -3.40 9.12
N LYS A 181 -23.72 -4.42 8.39
CA LYS A 181 -24.39 -4.25 7.09
C LYS A 181 -25.57 -3.30 7.17
N GLN A 182 -26.44 -3.46 8.18
CA GLN A 182 -27.61 -2.61 8.33
C GLN A 182 -27.21 -1.15 8.60
N ARG A 183 -26.23 -0.93 9.51
CA ARG A 183 -25.71 0.41 9.80
C ARG A 183 -25.14 1.10 8.58
N LEU A 184 -24.40 0.37 7.73
CA LEU A 184 -23.85 0.91 6.49
C LEU A 184 -24.97 1.27 5.51
N LYS A 185 -25.96 0.39 5.30
CA LYS A 185 -27.12 0.68 4.45
C LYS A 185 -27.88 1.93 4.91
N ASP A 186 -28.13 2.05 6.21
CA ASP A 186 -28.85 3.19 6.77
C ASP A 186 -28.06 4.50 6.60
N LYS A 187 -26.73 4.44 6.66
CA LYS A 187 -25.87 5.60 6.42
C LYS A 187 -25.94 6.05 4.96
N PHE A 188 -25.68 5.14 4.02
CA PHE A 188 -25.65 5.48 2.60
C PHE A 188 -27.04 5.78 2.00
N ASN A 189 -28.13 5.23 2.54
CA ASN A 189 -29.49 5.57 2.10
C ASN A 189 -29.99 6.94 2.61
N ARG A 190 -29.36 7.53 3.63
CA ARG A 190 -29.72 8.87 4.13
C ARG A 190 -29.12 9.97 3.27
N ASP A 191 -27.92 9.74 2.74
CA ASP A 191 -27.22 10.71 1.89
C ASP A 191 -27.98 10.93 0.54
N ASP A 192 -28.76 9.94 0.07
CA ASP A 192 -29.63 10.08 -1.11
C ASP A 192 -30.93 10.89 -0.87
N GLN A 193 -31.30 11.19 0.39
CA GLN A 193 -32.55 11.90 0.72
C GLN A 193 -32.34 13.39 1.02
N ASP A 194 -31.10 13.84 1.25
CA ASP A 194 -30.78 15.23 1.56
C ASP A 194 -30.30 16.05 0.35
N GLU A 195 -30.19 15.45 -0.85
CA GLU A 195 -29.86 16.12 -2.11
C GLU A 195 -31.05 16.33 -3.08
N SER A 196 -32.30 16.11 -2.64
CA SER A 196 -33.52 16.30 -3.46
C SER A 196 -34.26 17.61 -3.20
#